data_AF-A0A2N2A6J2-F1
#
_entry.id   AF-A0A2N2A6J2-F1
#
_cell.length_a   1.000
_cell.length_b   1.000
_cell.length_c   1.000
_cell.angle_alpha   90.00
_cell.angle_beta   90.00
_cell.angle_gamma   90.00
#
_symmetry.space_group_name_H-M   'P 1'
#
loop_
_entity.id
_entity.type
_entity.pdbx_description
1 polymer ?
#
loop_
_entity_poly.entity_id
_entity_poly.type
_entity_poly.pdbx_seq_one_letter_code
_entity_poly.pdbx_strand_id
1 'polypeptide(L)'
;MMIDEAILSLITPDNAMEYAKTLSADDMPMLVARLDSAEDKIRYPAFLLLRARSAIANDVYPFWDVLDGKLESENSYQRSLGAMLLAANARHDTANRMQQTLPRYLTLLTDPKPITVRQCAQALPEILAAKPELTVQIGNVLMAVDLLSFKDTMRKLILIDFLDTLYLVRESISSEELEQYFFSALSGSILDEKAKKQLRTRLNLPK
;
A
#
# COMPACT_ATOMS: atom_id res chain seq x y z
N MET A 1 -6.18 -19.38 -19.66
CA MET A 1 -4.82 -19.77 -20.11
C MET A 1 -4.19 -20.52 -18.96
N MET A 2 -3.64 -21.73 -19.16
CA MET A 2 -2.96 -22.40 -18.03
C MET A 2 -1.68 -21.63 -17.70
N ILE A 3 -1.69 -20.82 -16.63
CA ILE A 3 -0.47 -20.14 -16.16
C ILE A 3 0.41 -21.18 -15.49
N ASP A 4 1.37 -21.72 -16.23
CA ASP A 4 2.45 -22.56 -15.72
C ASP A 4 3.69 -21.73 -15.35
N GLU A 5 4.75 -22.39 -14.88
CA GLU A 5 5.99 -21.73 -14.50
C GLU A 5 6.69 -21.02 -15.67
N ALA A 6 6.54 -21.54 -16.91
CA ALA A 6 7.14 -20.92 -18.08
C ALA A 6 6.52 -19.55 -18.32
N ILE A 7 5.19 -19.45 -18.24
CA ILE A 7 4.48 -18.16 -18.37
C ILE A 7 4.83 -17.23 -17.21
N LEU A 8 4.86 -17.72 -15.96
CA LEU A 8 5.22 -16.88 -14.80
C LEU A 8 6.60 -16.24 -14.96
N SER A 9 7.56 -16.96 -15.52
CA SER A 9 8.92 -16.45 -15.73
C SER A 9 9.01 -15.26 -16.69
N LEU A 10 7.98 -15.06 -17.52
CA LEU A 10 7.88 -13.95 -18.47
C LEU A 10 7.21 -12.71 -17.88
N ILE A 11 6.57 -12.82 -16.72
CA ILE A 11 5.82 -11.71 -16.11
C ILE A 11 6.78 -10.71 -15.48
N THR A 12 6.62 -9.46 -15.89
CA THR A 12 7.34 -8.30 -15.35
C THR A 12 6.34 -7.22 -14.94
N PRO A 13 6.75 -6.23 -14.14
CA PRO A 13 5.88 -5.09 -13.82
C PRO A 13 5.32 -4.38 -15.06
N ASP A 14 6.10 -4.34 -16.14
CA ASP A 14 5.73 -3.62 -17.37
C ASP A 14 4.69 -4.36 -18.21
N ASN A 15 4.63 -5.70 -18.15
CA ASN A 15 3.75 -6.50 -18.99
C ASN A 15 2.60 -7.19 -18.23
N ALA A 16 2.60 -7.17 -16.89
CA ALA A 16 1.63 -7.90 -16.07
C ALA A 16 0.18 -7.59 -16.42
N MET A 17 -0.13 -6.35 -16.81
CA MET A 17 -1.47 -5.93 -17.22
C MET A 17 -1.97 -6.66 -18.46
N GLU A 18 -1.11 -6.89 -19.46
CA GLU A 18 -1.53 -7.60 -20.68
C GLU A 18 -1.85 -9.07 -20.39
N TYR A 19 -1.06 -9.70 -19.54
CA TYR A 19 -1.36 -11.06 -19.09
C TYR A 19 -2.64 -11.10 -18.24
N ALA A 20 -2.84 -10.15 -17.33
CA ALA A 20 -4.02 -10.09 -16.45
C ALA A 20 -5.34 -9.94 -17.21
N LYS A 21 -5.35 -9.31 -18.40
CA LYS A 21 -6.53 -9.23 -19.28
C LYS A 21 -6.96 -10.59 -19.83
N THR A 22 -6.02 -11.53 -19.97
CA THR A 22 -6.30 -12.88 -20.51
C THR A 22 -6.73 -13.88 -19.42
N LEU A 23 -6.71 -13.46 -18.15
CA LEU A 23 -7.14 -14.24 -17.01
C LEU A 23 -8.65 -14.24 -16.82
N SER A 24 -9.13 -15.27 -16.14
CA SER A 24 -10.51 -15.45 -15.69
C SER A 24 -10.58 -15.69 -14.18
N ALA A 25 -11.80 -15.69 -13.62
CA ALA A 25 -12.00 -15.95 -12.20
C ALA A 25 -11.46 -17.34 -11.77
N ASP A 26 -11.51 -18.33 -12.67
CA ASP A 26 -11.04 -19.70 -12.41
C ASP A 26 -9.51 -19.78 -12.19
N ASP A 27 -8.75 -18.77 -12.65
CA ASP A 27 -7.30 -18.71 -12.48
C ASP A 27 -6.90 -18.15 -11.09
N MET A 28 -7.80 -17.43 -10.41
CA MET A 28 -7.51 -16.72 -9.16
C MET A 28 -7.11 -17.63 -8.00
N PRO A 29 -7.79 -18.76 -7.71
CA PRO A 29 -7.40 -19.63 -6.59
C PRO A 29 -5.94 -20.08 -6.67
N MET A 30 -5.48 -20.46 -7.86
CA MET A 30 -4.10 -20.90 -8.10
C MET A 30 -3.11 -19.75 -7.89
N LEU A 31 -3.39 -18.56 -8.43
CA LEU A 31 -2.51 -17.41 -8.27
C LEU A 31 -2.43 -16.96 -6.81
N VAL A 32 -3.55 -16.99 -6.08
CA VAL A 32 -3.58 -16.67 -4.64
C VAL A 32 -2.76 -17.69 -3.85
N ALA A 33 -2.88 -19.00 -4.14
CA ALA A 33 -2.08 -20.03 -3.49
C ALA A 33 -0.57 -19.85 -3.74
N ARG A 34 -0.18 -19.37 -4.94
CA ARG A 34 1.22 -19.10 -5.30
C ARG A 34 1.86 -17.95 -4.51
N LEU A 35 1.06 -17.11 -3.86
CA LEU A 35 1.60 -16.09 -2.94
C LEU A 35 2.39 -16.71 -1.79
N ASP A 36 2.11 -17.98 -1.43
CA ASP A 36 2.80 -18.70 -0.35
C ASP A 36 4.01 -19.52 -0.82
N SER A 37 4.31 -19.52 -2.13
CA SER A 37 5.52 -20.17 -2.64
C SER A 37 6.77 -19.57 -2.02
N ALA A 38 7.74 -20.41 -1.62
CA ALA A 38 9.05 -19.94 -1.18
C ALA A 38 9.87 -19.33 -2.33
N GLU A 39 9.59 -19.76 -3.56
CA GLU A 39 10.33 -19.35 -4.76
C GLU A 39 9.81 -18.00 -5.30
N ASP A 40 10.69 -17.00 -5.30
CA ASP A 40 10.33 -15.64 -5.72
C ASP A 40 9.89 -15.58 -7.19
N LYS A 41 10.50 -16.40 -8.06
CA LYS A 41 10.13 -16.56 -9.47
C LYS A 41 8.69 -17.05 -9.69
N ILE A 42 8.03 -17.57 -8.66
CA ILE A 42 6.61 -17.98 -8.69
C ILE A 42 5.76 -16.91 -7.99
N ARG A 43 6.16 -16.56 -6.77
CA ARG A 43 5.40 -15.70 -5.87
C ARG A 43 5.27 -14.26 -6.40
N TYR A 44 6.36 -13.67 -6.87
CA TYR A 44 6.35 -12.28 -7.32
C TYR A 44 5.54 -12.08 -8.61
N PRO A 45 5.72 -12.90 -9.67
CA PRO A 45 4.80 -12.91 -10.81
C PRO A 45 3.32 -13.09 -10.46
N ALA A 46 3.00 -13.99 -9.53
CA ALA A 46 1.61 -14.18 -9.08
C ALA A 46 1.04 -12.91 -8.43
N PHE A 47 1.83 -12.25 -7.57
CA PHE A 47 1.47 -10.95 -7.00
C PHE A 47 1.22 -9.89 -8.07
N LEU A 48 2.11 -9.76 -9.06
CA LEU A 48 1.96 -8.79 -10.15
C LEU A 48 0.67 -9.01 -10.94
N LEU A 49 0.36 -10.26 -11.28
CA LEU A 49 -0.87 -10.63 -11.98
C LEU A 49 -2.11 -10.31 -11.14
N LEU A 50 -2.13 -10.68 -9.86
CA LEU A 50 -3.25 -10.40 -8.96
C LEU A 50 -3.47 -8.90 -8.77
N ARG A 51 -2.40 -8.11 -8.59
CA ARG A 51 -2.51 -6.65 -8.47
C ARG A 51 -3.03 -6.02 -9.77
N ALA A 52 -2.50 -6.43 -10.92
CA ALA A 52 -2.96 -5.94 -12.22
C ALA A 52 -4.41 -6.35 -12.49
N ARG A 53 -4.79 -7.58 -12.13
CA ARG A 53 -6.16 -8.08 -12.25
C ARG A 53 -7.13 -7.29 -11.38
N SER A 54 -6.74 -7.01 -10.14
CA SER A 54 -7.52 -6.17 -9.21
C SER A 54 -7.80 -4.79 -9.78
N ALA A 55 -6.96 -4.25 -10.66
CA ALA A 55 -7.22 -2.96 -11.28
C ALA A 55 -8.38 -2.98 -12.30
N ILE A 56 -8.68 -4.13 -12.91
CA ILE A 56 -9.60 -4.27 -14.05
C ILE A 56 -10.81 -5.19 -13.79
N ALA A 57 -10.76 -6.03 -12.76
CA ALA A 57 -11.81 -7.00 -12.43
C ALA A 57 -11.89 -7.24 -10.92
N ASN A 58 -13.06 -7.69 -10.45
CA ASN A 58 -13.36 -7.92 -9.04
C ASN A 58 -13.15 -9.38 -8.59
N ASP A 59 -12.56 -10.24 -9.42
CA ASP A 59 -12.44 -11.67 -9.15
C ASP A 59 -11.32 -12.04 -8.15
N VAL A 60 -10.47 -11.08 -7.78
CA VAL A 60 -9.53 -11.21 -6.65
C VAL A 60 -10.23 -10.90 -5.30
N TYR A 61 -11.25 -10.04 -5.29
CA TYR A 61 -11.97 -9.63 -4.08
C TYR A 61 -12.54 -10.79 -3.23
N PRO A 62 -13.07 -11.89 -3.81
CA PRO A 62 -13.51 -13.06 -3.03
C PRO A 62 -12.45 -13.65 -2.09
N PHE A 63 -11.16 -13.42 -2.35
CA PHE A 63 -10.04 -13.93 -1.55
C PHE A 63 -9.63 -13.01 -0.39
N TRP A 64 -10.40 -11.97 -0.10
CA TRP A 64 -10.07 -10.98 0.93
C TRP A 64 -9.69 -11.60 2.28
N ASP A 65 -10.38 -12.63 2.78
CA ASP A 65 -10.02 -13.26 4.08
C ASP A 65 -8.62 -13.88 4.05
N VAL A 66 -8.22 -14.45 2.91
CA VAL A 66 -6.86 -14.97 2.72
C VAL A 66 -5.85 -13.83 2.74
N LEU A 67 -6.17 -12.69 2.12
CA LEU A 67 -5.29 -11.51 2.09
C LEU A 67 -5.22 -10.80 3.45
N ASP A 68 -6.34 -10.71 4.18
CA ASP A 68 -6.43 -10.15 5.54
C ASP A 68 -5.63 -10.99 6.53
N GLY A 69 -5.74 -12.32 6.46
CA GLY A 69 -4.94 -13.22 7.31
C GLY A 69 -3.42 -13.06 7.11
N LYS A 70 -2.96 -12.57 5.95
CA LYS A 70 -1.53 -12.33 5.72
C LYS A 70 -0.98 -11.14 6.51
N LEU A 71 -1.82 -10.19 6.95
CA LEU A 71 -1.39 -9.02 7.72
C LEU A 71 -0.72 -9.38 9.06
N GLU A 72 -1.06 -10.55 9.61
CA GLU A 72 -0.54 -11.04 10.89
C GLU A 72 0.55 -12.13 10.71
N SER A 73 1.03 -12.33 9.48
CA SER A 73 2.08 -13.33 9.22
C SER A 73 3.39 -12.96 9.91
N GLU A 74 4.07 -13.96 10.47
CA GLU A 74 5.46 -13.83 10.94
C GLU A 74 6.42 -13.41 9.82
N ASN A 75 6.07 -13.71 8.56
CA ASN A 75 6.84 -13.30 7.39
C ASN A 75 6.43 -11.90 6.93
N SER A 76 7.33 -10.93 7.06
CA SER A 76 7.10 -9.54 6.65
C SER A 76 6.76 -9.38 5.17
N TYR A 77 7.25 -10.27 4.31
CA TYR A 77 6.91 -10.25 2.89
C TYR A 77 5.44 -10.61 2.68
N GLN A 78 4.91 -11.58 3.44
CA GLN A 78 3.49 -11.94 3.39
C GLN A 78 2.62 -10.78 3.88
N ARG A 79 3.03 -10.08 4.95
CA ARG A 79 2.33 -8.87 5.42
C ARG A 79 2.25 -7.80 4.33
N SER A 80 3.37 -7.53 3.65
CA SER A 80 3.41 -6.60 2.52
C SER A 80 2.49 -7.03 1.37
N LEU A 81 2.47 -8.31 1.00
CA LEU A 81 1.60 -8.84 -0.06
C LEU A 81 0.12 -8.65 0.29
N GLY A 82 -0.26 -9.03 1.51
CA GLY A 82 -1.62 -8.86 2.02
C GLY A 82 -2.05 -7.40 1.95
N ALA A 83 -1.24 -6.49 2.51
CA ALA A 83 -1.52 -5.06 2.51
C ALA A 83 -1.71 -4.51 1.07
N MET A 84 -0.75 -4.74 0.18
CA MET A 84 -0.83 -4.19 -1.18
C MET A 84 -2.03 -4.75 -1.97
N LEU A 85 -2.37 -6.03 -1.82
CA LEU A 85 -3.52 -6.62 -2.52
C LEU A 85 -4.86 -6.22 -1.91
N LEU A 86 -4.96 -6.05 -0.59
CA LEU A 86 -6.15 -5.51 0.07
C LEU A 86 -6.43 -4.08 -0.40
N ALA A 87 -5.39 -3.23 -0.41
CA ALA A 87 -5.50 -1.86 -0.90
C ALA A 87 -5.96 -1.81 -2.36
N ALA A 88 -5.38 -2.64 -3.22
CA ALA A 88 -5.77 -2.74 -4.63
C ALA A 88 -7.23 -3.20 -4.81
N ASN A 89 -7.72 -4.07 -3.93
CA ASN A 89 -9.10 -4.58 -3.99
C ASN A 89 -10.12 -3.72 -3.24
N ALA A 90 -9.70 -2.69 -2.50
CA ALA A 90 -10.62 -1.77 -1.82
C ALA A 90 -11.62 -1.13 -2.80
N ARG A 91 -11.22 -0.92 -4.06
CA ARG A 91 -12.09 -0.41 -5.14
C ARG A 91 -13.29 -1.31 -5.46
N HIS A 92 -13.20 -2.60 -5.17
CA HIS A 92 -14.25 -3.59 -5.40
C HIS A 92 -15.02 -3.94 -4.12
N ASP A 93 -14.69 -3.29 -3.00
CA ASP A 93 -15.19 -3.63 -1.67
C ASP A 93 -16.61 -3.14 -1.41
N THR A 94 -17.57 -3.80 -2.06
CA THR A 94 -19.01 -3.52 -1.93
C THR A 94 -19.57 -3.89 -0.55
N ALA A 95 -18.95 -4.83 0.17
CA ALA A 95 -19.37 -5.23 1.51
C ALA A 95 -18.68 -4.43 2.64
N ASN A 96 -17.92 -3.40 2.31
CA ASN A 96 -17.20 -2.54 3.25
C ASN A 96 -16.27 -3.28 4.23
N ARG A 97 -15.61 -4.34 3.76
CA ARG A 97 -14.66 -5.17 4.52
C ARG A 97 -13.42 -4.37 4.92
N MET A 98 -13.01 -3.39 4.11
CA MET A 98 -11.86 -2.53 4.41
C MET A 98 -12.03 -1.80 5.73
N GLN A 99 -13.25 -1.37 6.08
CA GLN A 99 -13.53 -0.73 7.37
C GLN A 99 -13.13 -1.61 8.57
N GLN A 100 -13.34 -2.93 8.47
CA GLN A 100 -13.04 -3.89 9.53
C GLN A 100 -11.56 -4.33 9.52
N THR A 101 -10.95 -4.39 8.34
CA THR A 101 -9.52 -4.71 8.14
C THR A 101 -8.60 -3.55 8.52
N LEU A 102 -9.06 -2.29 8.36
CA LEU A 102 -8.22 -1.10 8.49
C LEU A 102 -7.42 -1.04 9.80
N PRO A 103 -7.96 -1.34 10.99
CA PRO A 103 -7.17 -1.34 12.22
C PRO A 103 -5.95 -2.26 12.14
N ARG A 104 -6.11 -3.50 11.64
CA ARG A 104 -5.00 -4.45 11.45
C ARG A 104 -4.02 -3.95 10.39
N TYR A 105 -4.53 -3.46 9.27
CA TYR A 105 -3.72 -2.88 8.19
C TYR A 105 -2.81 -1.75 8.71
N LEU A 106 -3.36 -0.82 9.49
CA LEU A 106 -2.64 0.36 9.98
C LEU A 106 -1.55 0.02 11.02
N THR A 107 -1.61 -1.14 11.69
CA THR A 107 -0.51 -1.60 12.55
C THR A 107 0.82 -1.73 11.79
N LEU A 108 0.75 -2.02 10.49
CA LEU A 108 1.92 -2.17 9.62
C LEU A 108 2.68 -0.86 9.39
N LEU A 109 2.09 0.30 9.72
CA LEU A 109 2.78 1.59 9.68
C LEU A 109 3.86 1.72 10.76
N THR A 110 3.90 0.78 11.70
CA THR A 110 4.93 0.64 12.75
C THR A 110 5.66 -0.71 12.67
N ASP A 111 5.60 -1.40 11.52
CA ASP A 111 6.20 -2.71 11.33
C ASP A 111 7.72 -2.72 11.63
N PRO A 112 8.26 -3.76 12.30
CA PRO A 112 9.69 -3.90 12.54
C PRO A 112 10.56 -3.92 11.28
N LYS A 113 9.98 -4.24 10.12
CA LYS A 113 10.63 -4.21 8.81
C LYS A 113 10.26 -2.91 8.09
N PRO A 114 11.21 -1.97 7.93
CA PRO A 114 10.95 -0.69 7.27
C PRO A 114 10.39 -0.81 5.85
N ILE A 115 10.75 -1.85 5.11
CA ILE A 115 10.20 -2.06 3.76
C ILE A 115 8.70 -2.33 3.78
N THR A 116 8.20 -3.04 4.79
CA THR A 116 6.77 -3.32 4.97
C THR A 116 6.01 -2.05 5.33
N VAL A 117 6.56 -1.20 6.21
CA VAL A 117 6.01 0.14 6.52
C VAL A 117 5.83 0.95 5.22
N ARG A 118 6.88 1.03 4.41
CA ARG A 118 6.88 1.80 3.17
C ARG A 118 5.86 1.27 2.16
N GLN A 119 5.83 -0.03 1.92
CA GLN A 119 4.89 -0.64 0.98
C GLN A 119 3.44 -0.48 1.42
N CYS A 120 3.17 -0.60 2.72
CA CYS A 120 1.87 -0.34 3.31
C CYS A 120 1.44 1.13 3.11
N ALA A 121 2.33 2.07 3.41
CA ALA A 121 2.07 3.50 3.24
C ALA A 121 1.82 3.89 1.78
N GLN A 122 2.64 3.38 0.86
CA GLN A 122 2.50 3.64 -0.58
C GLN A 122 1.20 3.10 -1.19
N ALA A 123 0.56 2.13 -0.54
CA ALA A 123 -0.71 1.55 -0.98
C ALA A 123 -1.94 2.26 -0.38
N LEU A 124 -1.79 3.07 0.68
CA LEU A 124 -2.89 3.82 1.29
C LEU A 124 -3.66 4.74 0.31
N PRO A 125 -3.03 5.41 -0.68
CA PRO A 125 -3.75 6.18 -1.69
C PRO A 125 -4.85 5.40 -2.41
N GLU A 126 -4.66 4.09 -2.65
CA GLU A 126 -5.66 3.24 -3.30
C GLU A 126 -6.89 3.05 -2.40
N ILE A 127 -6.68 2.94 -1.08
CA ILE A 127 -7.76 2.87 -0.08
C ILE A 127 -8.49 4.20 0.00
N LEU A 128 -7.77 5.33 0.09
CA LEU A 128 -8.39 6.66 0.17
C LEU A 128 -9.28 6.94 -1.05
N ALA A 129 -8.82 6.58 -2.26
CA ALA A 129 -9.59 6.76 -3.49
C ALA A 129 -10.87 5.92 -3.52
N ALA A 130 -10.83 4.69 -2.97
CA ALA A 130 -11.97 3.78 -2.95
C ALA A 130 -12.93 4.01 -1.77
N LYS A 131 -12.41 4.51 -0.65
CA LYS A 131 -13.05 4.57 0.66
C LYS A 131 -12.78 5.93 1.34
N PRO A 132 -13.28 7.05 0.76
CA PRO A 132 -13.03 8.38 1.29
C PRO A 132 -13.48 8.56 2.75
N GLU A 133 -14.45 7.77 3.23
CA GLU A 133 -14.90 7.73 4.62
C GLU A 133 -13.78 7.33 5.61
N LEU A 134 -12.73 6.63 5.16
CA LEU A 134 -11.60 6.20 5.99
C LEU A 134 -10.51 7.26 6.15
N THR A 135 -10.64 8.40 5.45
CA THR A 135 -9.60 9.43 5.32
C THR A 135 -9.12 9.97 6.66
N VAL A 136 -10.05 10.34 7.56
CA VAL A 136 -9.70 10.89 8.89
C VAL A 136 -8.88 9.89 9.69
N GLN A 137 -9.32 8.63 9.71
CA GLN A 137 -8.67 7.58 10.50
C GLN A 137 -7.24 7.32 9.99
N ILE A 138 -7.07 7.22 8.67
CA ILE A 138 -5.75 7.01 8.05
C ILE A 138 -4.82 8.20 8.34
N GLY A 139 -5.30 9.43 8.16
CA GLY A 139 -4.51 10.64 8.42
C GLY A 139 -4.04 10.73 9.87
N ASN A 140 -4.96 10.49 10.82
CA ASN A 140 -4.63 10.52 12.25
C ASN A 140 -3.56 9.49 12.63
N VAL A 141 -3.64 8.26 12.12
CA VAL A 141 -2.63 7.25 12.44
C VAL A 141 -1.28 7.60 11.84
N LEU A 142 -1.22 8.05 10.59
CA LEU A 142 0.06 8.46 9.96
C LEU A 142 0.76 9.57 10.75
N MET A 143 0.01 10.58 11.21
CA MET A 143 0.56 11.69 11.99
C MET A 143 1.02 11.28 13.39
N ALA A 144 0.47 10.19 13.93
CA ALA A 144 0.78 9.70 15.27
C ALA A 144 2.00 8.75 15.34
N VAL A 145 2.50 8.27 14.19
CA VAL A 145 3.67 7.37 14.17
C VAL A 145 4.92 8.10 14.64
N ASP A 146 5.59 7.54 15.64
CA ASP A 146 6.93 8.01 16.05
C ASP A 146 7.99 7.61 15.03
N LEU A 147 8.34 8.54 14.14
CA LEU A 147 9.36 8.33 13.12
C LEU A 147 10.76 8.10 13.71
N LEU A 148 11.04 8.53 14.94
CA LEU A 148 12.35 8.33 15.55
C LEU A 148 12.59 6.88 15.97
N SER A 149 11.53 6.08 16.10
CA SER A 149 11.60 4.63 16.34
C SER A 149 12.27 3.86 15.20
N PHE A 150 12.26 4.39 13.96
CA PHE A 150 12.93 3.77 12.82
C PHE A 150 14.41 4.13 12.77
N LYS A 151 15.21 3.29 12.10
CA LYS A 151 16.62 3.58 11.79
C LYS A 151 16.73 4.88 10.99
N ASP A 152 17.70 5.72 11.33
CA ASP A 152 17.98 7.02 10.70
C ASP A 152 17.96 6.97 9.16
N THR A 153 18.55 5.93 8.57
CA THR A 153 18.63 5.73 7.11
C THR A 153 17.28 5.52 6.43
N MET A 154 16.25 5.11 7.17
CA MET A 154 14.91 4.81 6.65
C MET A 154 13.89 5.91 6.93
N ARG A 155 14.10 6.74 7.97
CA ARG A 155 13.14 7.77 8.43
C ARG A 155 12.69 8.69 7.31
N LYS A 156 13.64 9.19 6.51
CA LYS A 156 13.34 10.08 5.38
C LYS A 156 12.40 9.43 4.36
N LEU A 157 12.69 8.19 3.99
CA LEU A 157 11.91 7.47 2.98
C LEU A 157 10.48 7.20 3.48
N ILE A 158 10.34 6.76 4.73
CA ILE A 158 9.04 6.54 5.37
C ILE A 158 8.25 7.85 5.46
N LEU A 159 8.89 8.93 5.92
CA LEU A 159 8.24 10.23 6.03
C LEU A 159 7.73 10.74 4.67
N ILE A 160 8.50 10.53 3.58
CA ILE A 160 8.04 10.88 2.23
C ILE A 160 6.78 10.08 1.85
N ASP A 161 6.80 8.76 2.05
CA ASP A 161 5.64 7.90 1.73
C ASP A 161 4.39 8.31 2.56
N PHE A 162 4.59 8.74 3.81
CA PHE A 162 3.50 9.25 4.67
C PHE A 162 2.98 10.60 4.19
N LEU A 163 3.88 11.54 3.87
CA LEU A 163 3.52 12.87 3.37
C LEU A 163 2.76 12.80 2.05
N ASP A 164 3.11 11.85 1.18
CA ASP A 164 2.39 11.62 -0.08
C ASP A 164 0.93 11.24 0.16
N THR A 165 0.67 10.41 1.18
CA THR A 165 -0.69 10.03 1.59
C THR A 165 -1.39 11.18 2.31
N LEU A 166 -0.72 11.85 3.24
CA LEU A 166 -1.27 12.98 3.99
C LEU A 166 -1.63 14.17 3.08
N TYR A 167 -0.92 14.32 1.97
CA TYR A 167 -1.28 15.31 0.96
C TYR A 167 -2.66 15.03 0.35
N LEU A 168 -2.99 13.77 0.06
CA LEU A 168 -4.33 13.37 -0.41
C LEU A 168 -5.39 13.53 0.69
N VAL A 169 -5.02 13.24 1.95
CA VAL A 169 -5.90 13.50 3.11
C VAL A 169 -6.26 14.99 3.16
N ARG A 170 -5.28 15.88 2.98
CA ARG A 170 -5.47 17.34 2.98
C ARG A 170 -6.44 17.82 1.90
N GLU A 171 -6.43 17.19 0.73
CA GLU A 171 -7.36 17.53 -0.37
C GLU A 171 -8.82 17.22 -0.02
N SER A 172 -9.05 16.28 0.91
CA SER A 172 -10.40 15.90 1.36
C SER A 172 -10.80 16.62 2.66
N ILE A 173 -9.86 16.75 3.60
CA ILE A 173 -10.09 17.31 4.93
C ILE A 173 -8.84 18.08 5.35
N SER A 174 -8.97 19.41 5.48
CA SER A 174 -7.93 20.25 6.08
C SER A 174 -8.23 20.43 7.57
N SER A 175 -7.24 20.17 8.41
CA SER A 175 -7.30 20.41 9.86
C SER A 175 -6.05 21.13 10.33
N GLU A 176 -6.14 21.82 11.47
CA GLU A 176 -5.00 22.54 12.06
C GLU A 176 -3.85 21.57 12.40
N GLU A 177 -4.17 20.37 12.89
CA GLU A 177 -3.20 19.33 13.22
C GLU A 177 -2.43 18.88 11.98
N LEU A 178 -3.11 18.75 10.84
CA LEU A 178 -2.51 18.33 9.58
C LEU A 178 -1.57 19.41 9.03
N GLU A 179 -1.99 20.68 9.04
CA GLU A 179 -1.13 21.79 8.63
C GLU A 179 0.09 21.93 9.56
N GLN A 180 -0.12 21.76 10.87
CA GLN A 180 0.97 21.76 11.85
C GLN A 180 1.94 20.59 11.63
N TYR A 181 1.46 19.42 11.22
CA TYR A 181 2.30 18.28 10.87
C TYR A 181 3.19 18.59 9.66
N PHE A 182 2.63 19.17 8.60
CA PHE A 182 3.41 19.60 7.43
C PHE A 182 4.47 20.66 7.80
N PHE A 183 4.10 21.63 8.65
CA PHE A 183 5.05 22.62 9.14
C PHE A 183 6.20 21.97 9.92
N SER A 184 5.90 21.07 10.85
CA SER A 184 6.88 20.31 11.63
C SER A 184 7.82 19.50 10.73
N ALA A 185 7.29 18.87 9.67
CA ALA A 185 8.10 18.13 8.70
C ALA A 185 9.06 19.05 7.91
N LEU A 186 8.62 20.27 7.57
CA LEU A 186 9.44 21.28 6.89
C LEU A 186 10.52 21.89 7.79
N SER A 187 10.22 22.12 9.07
CA SER A 187 11.16 22.69 10.04
C SER A 187 12.12 21.65 10.62
N GLY A 188 11.75 20.36 10.59
CA GLY A 188 12.55 19.26 11.14
C GLY A 188 13.81 18.91 10.35
N SER A 189 14.56 17.92 10.87
CA SER A 189 15.84 17.46 10.31
C SER A 189 15.76 16.17 9.50
N ILE A 190 14.61 15.47 9.48
CA ILE A 190 14.45 14.20 8.76
C ILE A 190 14.52 14.40 7.24
N LEU A 191 13.93 15.49 6.75
CA LEU A 191 13.98 15.85 5.33
C LEU A 191 15.23 16.66 5.01
N ASP A 192 15.88 16.36 3.89
CA ASP A 192 16.91 17.23 3.33
C ASP A 192 16.28 18.42 2.58
N GLU A 193 17.10 19.42 2.26
CA GLU A 193 16.63 20.65 1.61
C GLU A 193 15.94 20.39 0.26
N LYS A 194 16.36 19.34 -0.47
CA LYS A 194 15.71 18.93 -1.71
C LYS A 194 14.27 18.45 -1.44
N ALA A 195 14.09 17.55 -0.47
CA ALA A 195 12.77 17.03 -0.11
C ALA A 195 11.87 18.12 0.48
N LYS A 196 12.41 19.01 1.33
CA LYS A 196 11.66 20.17 1.85
C LYS A 196 11.18 21.09 0.73
N LYS A 197 12.04 21.39 -0.25
CA LYS A 197 11.66 22.19 -1.42
C LYS A 197 10.55 21.53 -2.22
N GLN A 198 10.61 20.21 -2.43
CA GLN A 198 9.55 19.45 -3.11
C GLN A 198 8.24 19.50 -2.33
N LEU A 199 8.27 19.32 -1.01
CA LEU A 199 7.10 19.41 -0.16
C LEU A 199 6.46 20.80 -0.18
N ARG A 200 7.25 21.89 -0.07
CA ARG A 200 6.75 23.27 -0.20
C ARG A 200 6.01 23.51 -1.51
N THR A 201 6.59 23.03 -2.63
CA THR A 201 5.96 23.14 -3.95
C THR A 201 4.62 22.40 -3.98
N ARG A 202 4.55 21.17 -3.45
CA ARG A 202 3.29 20.40 -3.41
C ARG A 202 2.24 21.08 -2.55
N LEU A 203 2.63 21.66 -1.42
CA LEU A 203 1.71 22.36 -0.52
C LEU A 203 1.28 23.76 -1.02
N ASN A 204 1.82 24.23 -2.15
CA ASN A 204 1.64 25.60 -2.67
C ASN A 204 2.07 26.69 -1.67
N LEU A 205 3.13 26.44 -0.89
CA LEU A 205 3.67 27.40 0.07
C LEU A 205 4.69 28.34 -0.59
N PRO A 206 4.79 29.61 -0.15
CA PRO A 206 5.85 30.51 -0.59
C PRO A 206 7.25 29.92 -0.25
N LYS A 207 8.24 30.28 -1.05
CA LYS A 207 9.63 29.80 -0.93
C LYS A 207 10.27 30.24 0.37
#